data_AF-A0A315QTH2-F1
#
_entry.id   AF-A0A315QTH2-F1
#
_cell.length_a   1.000
_cell.length_b   1.000
_cell.length_c   1.000
_cell.angle_alpha   90.00
_cell.angle_beta   90.00
_cell.angle_gamma   90.00
#
_symmetry.space_group_name_H-M   'P 1'
#
loop_
_entity.id
_entity.type
_entity.pdbx_description
1 polymer ?
#
loop_
_entity_poly.entity_id
_entity_poly.type
_entity_poly.pdbx_seq_one_letter_code
_entity_poly.pdbx_strand_id
1 'polypeptide(L)'
;TLISEMKFTKDIEPKKLRKRFDKIIFTRDRMTWNELIERTATETRWLWHKPDALEELKEDSLQKEIWFKDGNYIDKTPPKKETNVNVTKMSTVSENGISTLRITPVNADEVYYEIGQEPTKASKKVENYNSFEATDLVYYFLAVDSDGVNETGDPVRWENDINLQYKELTIKGKDALKLQATPSNCEIRYTTDGSSPKENGGVYQEPIIIPEDAKYIQAVAVNEEHDITSDVLQYKISNKKVTVDKDKPVKLTEAQTPKGTKATYEELEFLNETNASFKQAQFIITGRGKADFSLTFMIDKVEIDDMNMLEEQLKNIKDNFVGEKPHDLTANITGIKFKSGRDFLRWLEKNEFNLEMYKNRFSQH
;
A
#
# COMPACT_ATOMS: atom_id res chain seq x y z
N THR A 1 -47.42 12.60 -52.86
CA THR A 1 -47.64 12.90 -51.42
C THR A 1 -46.57 13.89 -50.97
N LEU A 2 -46.76 14.68 -49.90
CA LEU A 2 -45.71 15.62 -49.45
C LEU A 2 -44.35 14.93 -49.16
N ILE A 3 -44.37 13.61 -48.95
CA ILE A 3 -43.19 12.73 -48.83
C ILE A 3 -42.44 12.57 -50.17
N SER A 4 -43.14 12.47 -51.32
CA SER A 4 -42.53 12.32 -52.66
C SER A 4 -41.90 13.60 -53.18
N GLU A 5 -42.32 14.75 -52.66
CA GLU A 5 -41.80 16.09 -52.98
C GLU A 5 -40.67 16.55 -52.03
N MET A 6 -40.17 15.66 -51.15
CA MET A 6 -39.20 15.97 -50.08
C MET A 6 -39.63 17.09 -49.10
N LYS A 7 -40.91 17.45 -49.05
CA LYS A 7 -41.43 18.53 -48.17
C LYS A 7 -41.82 18.07 -46.77
N PHE A 8 -41.89 16.75 -46.54
CA PHE A 8 -42.24 16.14 -45.26
C PHE A 8 -41.22 15.05 -44.88
N THR A 9 -40.70 15.07 -43.66
CA THR A 9 -39.74 14.07 -43.16
C THR A 9 -40.36 13.19 -42.07
N LYS A 10 -40.08 11.88 -42.14
CA LYS A 10 -40.30 10.93 -41.03
C LYS A 10 -39.03 10.73 -40.20
N ASP A 11 -37.88 11.24 -40.67
CA ASP A 11 -36.62 11.22 -39.94
C ASP A 11 -36.62 12.37 -38.92
N ILE A 12 -37.32 12.12 -37.82
CA ILE A 12 -37.42 12.97 -36.63
C ILE A 12 -36.46 12.51 -35.54
N GLU A 13 -35.43 11.75 -35.91
CA GLU A 13 -34.38 11.33 -34.97
C GLU A 13 -33.80 12.58 -34.29
N PRO A 14 -33.84 12.67 -32.93
CA PRO A 14 -33.54 13.92 -32.21
C PRO A 14 -32.21 14.57 -32.63
N LYS A 15 -31.17 13.76 -32.85
CA LYS A 15 -29.83 14.25 -33.24
C LYS A 15 -29.81 14.88 -34.64
N LYS A 16 -30.52 14.31 -35.61
CA LYS A 16 -30.56 14.83 -36.99
C LYS A 16 -31.48 16.03 -37.10
N LEU A 17 -32.64 15.97 -36.44
CA LEU A 17 -33.58 17.08 -36.39
C LEU A 17 -32.94 18.30 -35.73
N ARG A 18 -32.25 18.10 -34.59
CA ARG A 18 -31.49 19.16 -33.90
C ARG A 18 -30.43 19.79 -34.80
N LYS A 19 -29.55 18.99 -35.42
CA LYS A 19 -28.51 19.51 -36.34
C LYS A 19 -29.09 20.39 -37.45
N ARG A 20 -30.25 20.01 -37.99
CA ARG A 20 -30.94 20.81 -39.00
C ARG A 20 -31.55 22.07 -38.39
N PHE A 21 -32.16 21.96 -37.22
CA PHE A 21 -32.75 23.07 -36.48
C PHE A 21 -31.70 24.13 -36.11
N ASP A 22 -30.57 23.72 -35.53
CA ASP A 22 -29.43 24.59 -35.19
C ASP A 22 -28.85 25.31 -36.41
N LYS A 23 -28.86 24.66 -37.58
CA LYS A 23 -28.30 25.21 -38.82
C LYS A 23 -29.26 26.15 -39.56
N ILE A 24 -30.54 25.84 -39.55
CA ILE A 24 -31.54 26.49 -40.42
C ILE A 24 -32.39 27.50 -39.65
N ILE A 25 -32.75 27.17 -38.40
CA ILE A 25 -33.72 27.93 -37.61
C ILE A 25 -33.00 28.91 -36.68
N PHE A 26 -31.99 28.46 -35.93
CA PHE A 26 -31.16 29.37 -35.14
C PHE A 26 -30.34 30.29 -36.04
N THR A 27 -30.55 31.61 -35.92
CA THR A 27 -29.74 32.64 -36.60
C THR A 27 -28.83 33.42 -35.65
N ARG A 28 -29.15 33.37 -34.36
CA ARG A 28 -28.37 33.90 -33.25
C ARG A 28 -28.14 32.76 -32.26
N ASP A 29 -27.18 32.91 -31.36
CA ASP A 29 -26.95 31.90 -30.32
C ASP A 29 -28.12 31.85 -29.33
N ARG A 30 -28.66 33.03 -29.00
CA ARG A 30 -29.80 33.21 -28.09
C ARG A 30 -31.03 33.77 -28.80
N MET A 31 -32.16 33.06 -28.74
CA MET A 31 -33.44 33.45 -29.33
C MET A 31 -34.62 33.01 -28.45
N THR A 32 -35.77 33.68 -28.52
CA THR A 32 -36.96 33.19 -27.79
C THR A 32 -37.57 31.96 -28.46
N TRP A 33 -38.24 31.10 -27.68
CA TRP A 33 -38.90 29.91 -28.25
C TRP A 33 -39.93 30.29 -29.33
N ASN A 34 -40.71 31.36 -29.11
CA ASN A 34 -41.69 31.84 -30.08
C ASN A 34 -41.03 32.27 -31.40
N GLU A 35 -39.93 33.03 -31.35
CA GLU A 35 -39.18 33.41 -32.55
C GLU A 35 -38.69 32.16 -33.32
N LEU A 36 -38.20 31.13 -32.61
CA LEU A 36 -37.75 29.89 -33.23
C LEU A 36 -38.91 29.15 -33.91
N ILE A 37 -40.08 29.06 -33.27
CA ILE A 37 -41.29 28.46 -33.85
C ILE A 37 -41.79 29.24 -35.07
N GLU A 38 -41.88 30.57 -34.99
CA GLU A 38 -42.27 31.42 -36.13
C GLU A 38 -41.34 31.22 -37.33
N ARG A 39 -40.04 31.05 -37.08
CA ARG A 39 -39.08 30.75 -38.13
C ARG A 39 -39.28 29.38 -38.77
N THR A 40 -39.66 28.35 -38.01
CA THR A 40 -40.01 27.04 -38.61
C THR A 40 -41.20 27.11 -39.56
N ALA A 41 -42.13 28.05 -39.34
CA ALA A 41 -43.29 28.26 -40.20
C ALA A 41 -42.97 29.07 -41.47
N THR A 42 -41.92 29.91 -41.45
CA THR A 42 -41.59 30.84 -42.54
C THR A 42 -40.40 30.39 -43.39
N GLU A 43 -39.50 29.56 -42.85
CA GLU A 43 -38.28 29.13 -43.53
C GLU A 43 -38.56 28.00 -44.53
N THR A 44 -38.44 28.30 -45.82
CA THR A 44 -38.77 27.37 -46.92
C THR A 44 -37.85 26.15 -46.98
N ARG A 45 -36.65 26.23 -46.40
CA ARG A 45 -35.72 25.09 -46.26
C ARG A 45 -36.06 24.16 -45.10
N TRP A 46 -37.01 24.53 -44.24
CA TRP A 46 -37.48 23.69 -43.15
C TRP A 46 -38.44 22.61 -43.67
N LEU A 47 -38.23 21.36 -43.26
CA LEU A 47 -39.12 20.25 -43.66
C LEU A 47 -40.23 20.07 -42.64
N TRP A 48 -41.44 19.78 -43.12
CA TRP A 48 -42.57 19.49 -42.25
C TRP A 48 -42.36 18.17 -41.51
N HIS A 49 -42.81 18.13 -40.26
CA HIS A 49 -42.69 17.01 -39.33
C HIS A 49 -44.01 16.84 -38.55
N LYS A 50 -44.10 15.85 -37.66
CA LYS A 50 -45.25 15.69 -36.75
C LYS A 50 -45.36 16.89 -35.77
N PRO A 51 -46.57 17.28 -35.32
CA PRO A 51 -46.77 18.53 -34.56
C PRO A 51 -45.99 18.64 -33.25
N ASP A 52 -45.79 17.54 -32.55
CA ASP A 52 -45.09 17.39 -31.27
C ASP A 52 -43.56 17.38 -31.39
N ALA A 53 -43.00 17.16 -32.58
CA ALA A 53 -41.56 16.96 -32.75
C ALA A 53 -40.68 18.15 -32.31
N LEU A 54 -41.19 19.39 -32.36
CA LEU A 54 -40.41 20.56 -31.92
C LEU A 54 -40.40 20.71 -30.40
N GLU A 55 -41.51 20.39 -29.73
CA GLU A 55 -41.54 20.43 -28.27
C GLU A 55 -40.72 19.26 -27.70
N GLU A 56 -40.84 18.05 -28.27
CA GLU A 56 -39.97 16.91 -27.94
C GLU A 56 -38.49 17.25 -28.17
N LEU A 57 -38.14 17.92 -29.27
CA LEU A 57 -36.77 18.36 -29.55
C LEU A 57 -36.26 19.33 -28.48
N LYS A 58 -37.09 20.29 -28.08
CA LYS A 58 -36.74 21.27 -27.04
C LYS A 58 -36.55 20.59 -25.70
N GLU A 59 -37.50 19.76 -25.28
CA GLU A 59 -37.41 19.02 -24.02
C GLU A 59 -36.15 18.12 -23.99
N ASP A 60 -35.90 17.35 -25.07
CA ASP A 60 -34.71 16.51 -25.20
C ASP A 60 -33.40 17.32 -25.16
N SER A 61 -33.37 18.47 -25.85
CA SER A 61 -32.16 19.31 -25.93
C SER A 61 -31.89 20.05 -24.62
N LEU A 62 -32.91 20.46 -23.89
CA LEU A 62 -32.76 21.05 -22.56
C LEU A 62 -32.38 20.00 -21.52
N GLN A 63 -32.99 18.82 -21.55
CA GLN A 63 -32.69 17.73 -20.62
C GLN A 63 -31.24 17.25 -20.76
N LYS A 64 -30.72 17.18 -21.99
CA LYS A 64 -29.33 16.80 -22.27
C LYS A 64 -28.35 17.97 -22.18
N GLU A 65 -28.83 19.15 -21.74
CA GLU A 65 -28.05 20.39 -21.62
C GLU A 65 -27.33 20.80 -22.91
N ILE A 66 -27.88 20.41 -24.06
CA ILE A 66 -27.36 20.81 -25.38
C ILE A 66 -27.82 22.24 -25.70
N TRP A 67 -29.01 22.60 -25.23
CA TRP A 67 -29.49 23.97 -25.19
C TRP A 67 -29.67 24.40 -23.73
N PHE A 68 -29.61 25.70 -23.50
CA PHE A 68 -29.81 26.30 -22.17
C PHE A 68 -31.01 27.26 -22.20
N LYS A 69 -31.84 27.24 -21.16
CA LYS A 69 -33.01 28.12 -21.06
C LYS A 69 -32.78 29.19 -20.00
N ASP A 70 -32.89 30.45 -20.40
CA ASP A 70 -32.88 31.62 -19.51
C ASP A 70 -34.14 32.47 -19.75
N GLY A 71 -35.10 32.34 -18.83
CA GLY A 71 -36.43 32.92 -18.99
C GLY A 71 -37.15 32.38 -20.23
N ASN A 72 -37.46 33.27 -21.18
CA ASN A 72 -38.11 32.93 -22.45
C ASN A 72 -37.12 32.63 -23.59
N TYR A 73 -35.82 32.76 -23.32
CA TYR A 73 -34.77 32.53 -24.30
C TYR A 73 -34.25 31.09 -24.23
N ILE A 74 -33.93 30.56 -25.40
CA ILE A 74 -33.16 29.34 -25.60
C ILE A 74 -31.82 29.76 -26.22
N ASP A 75 -30.74 29.38 -25.56
CA ASP A 75 -29.39 29.46 -26.08
C ASP A 75 -29.00 28.11 -26.67
N LYS A 76 -28.48 28.12 -27.89
CA LYS A 76 -27.97 26.90 -28.54
C LYS A 76 -26.58 26.50 -28.03
N THR A 77 -25.90 27.41 -27.31
CA THR A 77 -24.60 27.18 -26.69
C THR A 77 -24.76 27.34 -25.18
N PRO A 78 -24.79 26.25 -24.39
CA PRO A 78 -24.91 26.35 -22.94
C PRO A 78 -23.68 27.07 -22.35
N PRO A 79 -23.83 27.71 -21.16
CA PRO A 79 -22.70 28.30 -20.47
C PRO A 79 -21.66 27.22 -20.17
N LYS A 80 -20.37 27.60 -20.23
CA LYS A 80 -19.28 26.71 -19.87
C LYS A 80 -19.42 26.31 -18.40
N LYS A 81 -19.20 25.03 -18.12
CA LYS A 81 -19.15 24.52 -16.75
C LYS A 81 -17.70 24.48 -16.29
N GLU A 82 -17.49 24.58 -14.99
CA GLU A 82 -16.19 24.30 -14.40
C GLU A 82 -15.96 22.78 -14.33
N THR A 83 -14.74 22.36 -14.62
CA THR A 83 -14.29 20.99 -14.41
C THR A 83 -14.05 20.70 -12.93
N ASN A 84 -14.21 19.45 -12.52
CA ASN A 84 -13.93 19.03 -11.15
C ASN A 84 -13.50 17.55 -11.10
N VAL A 85 -12.95 17.09 -9.98
CA VAL A 85 -12.58 15.70 -9.73
C VAL A 85 -13.28 15.22 -8.46
N ASN A 86 -14.10 14.18 -8.57
CA ASN A 86 -14.58 13.45 -7.42
C ASN A 86 -13.60 12.33 -7.06
N VAL A 87 -12.99 12.40 -5.88
CA VAL A 87 -12.05 11.40 -5.35
C VAL A 87 -12.75 10.54 -4.30
N THR A 88 -12.82 9.22 -4.51
CA THR A 88 -13.45 8.28 -3.58
C THR A 88 -12.45 7.19 -3.17
N LYS A 89 -12.22 7.01 -1.85
CA LYS A 89 -11.40 5.92 -1.33
C LYS A 89 -12.15 4.59 -1.42
N MET A 90 -11.57 3.62 -2.11
CA MET A 90 -12.06 2.23 -2.18
C MET A 90 -11.39 1.42 -1.07
N SER A 91 -12.17 0.71 -0.26
CA SER A 91 -11.84 0.27 1.11
C SER A 91 -10.75 -0.81 1.27
N THR A 92 -9.74 -0.86 0.41
CA THR A 92 -8.65 -1.83 0.48
C THR A 92 -7.36 -1.10 0.82
N VAL A 93 -7.19 -0.72 2.09
CA VAL A 93 -5.84 -0.44 2.59
C VAL A 93 -5.11 -1.79 2.56
N SER A 94 -4.15 -1.95 1.66
CA SER A 94 -3.31 -3.15 1.66
C SER A 94 -2.48 -3.22 2.96
N GLU A 95 -1.92 -4.38 3.30
CA GLU A 95 -0.97 -4.51 4.43
C GLU A 95 0.20 -3.50 4.33
N ASN A 96 0.46 -2.98 3.12
CA ASN A 96 1.49 -1.99 2.82
C ASN A 96 0.98 -0.54 2.94
N GLY A 97 -0.19 -0.28 3.53
CA GLY A 97 -0.73 1.08 3.74
C GLY A 97 -1.10 1.85 2.47
N ILE A 98 -1.21 1.17 1.31
CA ILE A 98 -1.58 1.79 0.04
C ILE A 98 -3.09 1.95 -0.02
N SER A 99 -3.55 3.17 -0.31
CA SER A 99 -4.98 3.48 -0.52
C SER A 99 -5.33 3.40 -2.00
N THR A 100 -6.34 2.61 -2.36
CA THR A 100 -6.87 2.59 -3.73
C THR A 100 -7.98 3.62 -3.88
N LEU A 101 -7.88 4.51 -4.87
CA LEU A 101 -8.84 5.58 -5.14
C LEU A 101 -9.57 5.35 -6.46
N ARG A 102 -10.85 5.74 -6.48
CA ARG A 102 -11.60 6.01 -7.70
C ARG A 102 -11.60 7.51 -7.95
N ILE A 103 -11.11 7.90 -9.12
CA ILE A 103 -11.01 9.27 -9.61
C ILE A 103 -12.08 9.44 -10.70
N THR A 104 -13.07 10.29 -10.45
CA THR A 104 -14.16 10.54 -11.41
C THR A 104 -14.12 11.98 -11.89
N PRO A 105 -13.69 12.26 -13.13
CA PRO A 105 -13.76 13.61 -13.68
C PRO A 105 -15.22 14.05 -13.88
N VAL A 106 -15.46 15.34 -13.68
CA VAL A 106 -16.75 16.00 -13.89
C VAL A 106 -16.53 17.12 -14.91
N ASN A 107 -17.35 17.12 -15.97
CA ASN A 107 -17.22 18.04 -17.12
C ASN A 107 -15.84 18.01 -17.83
N ALA A 108 -15.08 16.92 -17.66
CA ALA A 108 -13.72 16.74 -18.18
C ALA A 108 -13.49 15.30 -18.62
N ASP A 109 -12.43 15.08 -19.40
CA ASP A 109 -11.99 13.77 -19.91
C ASP A 109 -10.56 13.40 -19.48
N GLU A 110 -9.77 14.37 -19.04
CA GLU A 110 -8.41 14.16 -18.52
C GLU A 110 -8.30 14.58 -17.05
N VAL A 111 -7.55 13.82 -16.25
CA VAL A 111 -7.16 14.24 -14.89
C VAL A 111 -5.66 14.17 -14.74
N TYR A 112 -5.08 15.27 -14.27
CA TYR A 112 -3.67 15.40 -13.91
C TYR A 112 -3.51 15.37 -12.40
N TYR A 113 -2.35 14.91 -11.91
CA TYR A 113 -2.07 14.88 -10.50
C TYR A 113 -0.60 15.19 -10.17
N GLU A 114 -0.40 15.71 -8.96
CA GLU A 114 0.89 15.93 -8.32
C GLU A 114 0.79 15.54 -6.84
N ILE A 115 1.94 15.32 -6.21
CA ILE A 115 2.06 15.01 -4.77
C ILE A 115 2.46 16.30 -4.05
N GLY A 116 1.72 16.67 -3.00
CA GLY A 116 2.03 17.81 -2.13
C GLY A 116 1.81 19.21 -2.71
N GLN A 117 1.61 19.35 -4.02
CA GLN A 117 1.43 20.64 -4.71
C GLN A 117 0.36 20.58 -5.80
N GLU A 118 -0.12 21.75 -6.24
CA GLU A 118 -1.12 21.85 -7.30
C GLU A 118 -0.57 21.41 -8.67
N PRO A 119 -1.26 20.52 -9.40
CA PRO A 119 -0.86 20.05 -10.72
C PRO A 119 -1.15 21.07 -11.81
N THR A 120 -0.46 20.88 -12.95
CA THR A 120 -0.72 21.61 -14.20
C THR A 120 -0.99 20.64 -15.34
N LYS A 121 -1.29 21.14 -16.54
CA LYS A 121 -1.42 20.30 -17.75
C LYS A 121 -0.12 19.59 -18.15
N ALA A 122 1.02 19.95 -17.56
CA ALA A 122 2.31 19.28 -17.75
C ALA A 122 2.60 18.19 -16.70
N SER A 123 1.75 18.07 -15.68
CA SER A 123 1.90 17.09 -14.60
C SER A 123 1.55 15.68 -15.05
N LYS A 124 1.67 14.71 -14.13
CA LYS A 124 1.36 13.31 -14.43
C LYS A 124 -0.14 13.13 -14.69
N LYS A 125 -0.49 12.30 -15.66
CA LYS A 125 -1.87 11.95 -15.97
C LYS A 125 -2.32 10.74 -15.16
N VAL A 126 -3.58 10.74 -14.72
CA VAL A 126 -4.21 9.56 -14.12
C VAL A 126 -4.50 8.56 -15.24
N GLU A 127 -3.78 7.44 -15.23
CA GLU A 127 -3.94 6.37 -16.23
C GLU A 127 -5.12 5.43 -15.90
N ASN A 128 -5.34 5.15 -14.61
CA ASN A 128 -6.40 4.25 -14.15
C ASN A 128 -7.35 4.95 -13.17
N TYR A 129 -8.45 5.47 -13.69
CA TYR A 129 -9.49 6.16 -12.92
C TYR A 129 -10.19 5.28 -11.88
N ASN A 130 -10.23 3.96 -12.05
CA ASN A 130 -10.97 3.07 -11.15
C ASN A 130 -10.11 2.46 -10.04
N SER A 131 -8.79 2.60 -10.12
CA SER A 131 -7.86 1.96 -9.20
C SER A 131 -6.53 2.73 -9.14
N PHE A 132 -6.60 4.03 -8.83
CA PHE A 132 -5.42 4.84 -8.59
C PHE A 132 -4.77 4.43 -7.26
N GLU A 133 -3.48 4.11 -7.26
CA GLU A 133 -2.74 3.72 -6.05
C GLU A 133 -2.11 4.96 -5.42
N ALA A 134 -2.62 5.35 -4.25
CA ALA A 134 -2.09 6.44 -3.45
C ALA A 134 -1.12 5.91 -2.38
N THR A 135 0.16 6.18 -2.58
CA THR A 135 1.27 5.80 -1.70
C THR A 135 1.73 6.93 -0.79
N ASP A 136 1.39 8.16 -1.14
CA ASP A 136 1.78 9.38 -0.42
C ASP A 136 0.60 9.93 0.41
N LEU A 137 0.88 10.95 1.22
CA LEU A 137 -0.09 11.54 2.14
C LEU A 137 -1.02 12.54 1.48
N VAL A 138 -0.51 13.35 0.54
CA VAL A 138 -1.28 14.44 -0.05
C VAL A 138 -1.16 14.39 -1.57
N TYR A 139 -2.30 14.29 -2.23
CA TYR A 139 -2.42 14.40 -3.68
C TYR A 139 -3.28 15.60 -4.03
N TYR A 140 -2.97 16.22 -5.16
CA TYR A 140 -3.84 17.19 -5.80
C TYR A 140 -4.21 16.68 -7.19
N PHE A 141 -5.48 16.80 -7.55
CA PHE A 141 -6.01 16.34 -8.84
C PHE A 141 -6.66 17.49 -9.60
N LEU A 142 -6.34 17.65 -10.89
CA LEU A 142 -6.89 18.68 -11.76
C LEU A 142 -7.59 18.03 -12.95
N ALA A 143 -8.89 18.27 -13.07
CA ALA A 143 -9.67 17.85 -14.22
C ALA A 143 -9.54 18.87 -15.37
N VAL A 144 -9.28 18.38 -16.57
CA VAL A 144 -9.16 19.20 -17.78
C VAL A 144 -10.04 18.60 -18.86
N ASP A 145 -10.85 19.46 -19.47
CA ASP A 145 -11.54 19.16 -20.73
C ASP A 145 -10.60 19.43 -21.90
N SER A 146 -10.20 18.39 -22.61
CA SER A 146 -9.25 18.45 -23.71
C SER A 146 -9.80 19.18 -24.94
N ASP A 147 -11.14 19.21 -25.11
CA ASP A 147 -11.82 19.95 -26.18
C ASP A 147 -11.93 21.46 -25.88
N GLY A 148 -11.66 21.88 -24.64
CA GLY A 148 -11.70 23.29 -24.20
C GLY A 148 -13.10 23.90 -24.19
N VAL A 149 -14.14 23.06 -24.20
CA VAL A 149 -15.54 23.48 -24.12
C VAL A 149 -15.82 24.01 -22.72
N ASN A 150 -15.40 23.28 -21.69
CA ASN A 150 -15.54 23.63 -20.28
C ASN A 150 -14.34 24.41 -19.76
N GLU A 151 -14.56 25.20 -18.71
CA GLU A 151 -13.52 25.96 -18.03
C GLU A 151 -12.80 25.06 -17.03
N THR A 152 -11.46 25.12 -17.00
CA THR A 152 -10.67 24.35 -16.04
C THR A 152 -10.89 24.91 -14.65
N GLY A 153 -11.48 24.11 -13.75
CA GLY A 153 -11.68 24.46 -12.35
C GLY A 153 -10.43 24.25 -11.51
N ASP A 154 -10.54 24.52 -10.20
CA ASP A 154 -9.43 24.41 -9.26
C ASP A 154 -9.03 22.95 -8.97
N PRO A 155 -7.75 22.69 -8.65
CA PRO A 155 -7.31 21.37 -8.21
C PRO A 155 -8.00 20.92 -6.91
N VAL A 156 -8.37 19.64 -6.85
CA VAL A 156 -8.95 18.99 -5.68
C VAL A 156 -7.85 18.34 -4.85
N ARG A 157 -7.71 18.78 -3.60
CA ARG A 157 -6.79 18.20 -2.61
C ARG A 157 -7.42 16.96 -1.97
N TRP A 158 -6.65 15.88 -1.87
CA TRP A 158 -7.02 14.64 -1.19
C TRP A 158 -5.92 14.22 -0.21
N GLU A 159 -6.33 13.82 0.99
CA GLU A 159 -5.45 13.35 2.07
C GLU A 159 -5.61 11.85 2.31
N ASN A 160 -4.50 11.18 2.54
CA ASN A 160 -4.43 9.80 2.96
C ASN A 160 -4.34 9.67 4.48
N ASP A 161 -4.68 8.48 4.98
CA ASP A 161 -4.53 8.14 6.40
C ASP A 161 -3.12 7.61 6.68
N ILE A 162 -2.60 7.87 7.88
CA ILE A 162 -1.36 7.25 8.36
C ILE A 162 -1.70 5.94 9.10
N ASN A 163 -1.16 4.83 8.61
CA ASN A 163 -1.24 3.53 9.28
C ASN A 163 -0.01 3.34 10.18
N LEU A 164 -0.21 3.32 11.51
CA LEU A 164 0.82 3.07 12.50
C LEU A 164 0.68 1.66 13.09
N GLN A 165 1.74 0.86 12.98
CA GLN A 165 1.78 -0.53 13.43
C GLN A 165 2.98 -0.79 14.35
N TYR A 166 2.92 -1.93 15.05
CA TYR A 166 4.03 -2.41 15.88
C TYR A 166 4.36 -3.87 15.61
N LYS A 167 5.60 -4.24 15.95
CA LYS A 167 6.08 -5.61 16.01
C LYS A 167 6.81 -5.84 17.33
N GLU A 168 6.41 -6.88 18.05
CA GLU A 168 7.12 -7.34 19.24
C GLU A 168 8.44 -8.02 18.85
N LEU A 169 9.51 -7.68 19.58
CA LEU A 169 10.86 -8.20 19.41
C LEU A 169 11.46 -8.50 20.78
N THR A 170 12.56 -9.25 20.78
CA THR A 170 13.40 -9.43 21.97
C THR A 170 14.81 -8.98 21.63
N ILE A 171 15.31 -7.97 22.34
CA ILE A 171 16.63 -7.37 22.12
C ILE A 171 17.43 -7.55 23.39
N LYS A 172 18.53 -8.31 23.31
CA LYS A 172 19.40 -8.62 24.46
C LYS A 172 18.63 -9.14 25.70
N GLY A 173 17.58 -9.92 25.47
CA GLY A 173 16.77 -10.54 26.54
C GLY A 173 15.73 -9.64 27.17
N LYS A 174 15.50 -8.45 26.61
CA LYS A 174 14.40 -7.56 27.01
C LYS A 174 13.35 -7.50 25.91
N ASP A 175 12.08 -7.49 26.31
CA ASP A 175 10.98 -7.22 25.40
C ASP A 175 11.13 -5.83 24.79
N ALA A 176 10.89 -5.73 23.48
CA ALA A 176 10.99 -4.49 22.74
C ALA A 176 9.85 -4.36 21.73
N LEU A 177 9.48 -3.11 21.40
CA LEU A 177 8.54 -2.80 20.34
C LEU A 177 9.25 -2.08 19.20
N LYS A 178 9.15 -2.61 17.99
CA LYS A 178 9.47 -1.89 16.77
C LYS A 178 8.21 -1.25 16.22
N LEU A 179 8.22 0.05 16.03
CA LEU A 179 7.13 0.81 15.41
C LEU A 179 7.42 1.05 13.93
N GLN A 180 6.35 1.11 13.13
CA GLN A 180 6.42 1.42 11.71
C GLN A 180 5.17 2.21 11.29
N ALA A 181 5.38 3.34 10.63
CA ALA A 181 4.32 4.15 10.03
C ALA A 181 4.32 3.98 8.51
N THR A 182 3.16 4.09 7.90
CA THR A 182 2.99 4.12 6.45
C THR A 182 1.92 5.15 6.09
N PRO A 183 2.19 6.10 5.19
CA PRO A 183 3.43 6.34 4.42
C PRO A 183 4.67 6.65 5.29
N SER A 184 5.88 6.44 4.76
CA SER A 184 7.14 6.44 5.55
C SER A 184 7.66 7.82 5.96
N ASN A 185 7.10 8.91 5.43
CA ASN A 185 7.48 10.29 5.71
C ASN A 185 6.78 10.85 6.96
N CYS A 186 6.65 10.05 8.02
CA CYS A 186 6.02 10.45 9.27
C CYS A 186 7.00 10.30 10.44
N GLU A 187 7.05 11.30 11.32
CA GLU A 187 7.73 11.20 12.61
C GLU A 187 6.84 10.42 13.58
N ILE A 188 7.38 9.38 14.20
CA ILE A 188 6.67 8.62 15.23
C ILE A 188 7.06 9.17 16.60
N ARG A 189 6.08 9.56 17.41
CA ARG A 189 6.25 9.96 18.81
C ARG A 189 5.65 8.90 19.72
N TYR A 190 6.28 8.63 20.86
CA TYR A 190 5.81 7.60 21.79
C TYR A 190 6.04 7.96 23.26
N THR A 191 5.28 7.31 24.14
CA THR A 191 5.40 7.36 25.60
C THR A 191 5.37 5.94 26.17
N THR A 192 6.03 5.74 27.32
CA THR A 192 6.09 4.44 28.02
C THR A 192 5.34 4.43 29.35
N ASP A 193 4.82 5.58 29.78
CA ASP A 193 4.03 5.75 31.00
C ASP A 193 2.52 5.70 30.73
N GLY A 194 2.11 5.65 29.46
CA GLY A 194 0.72 5.67 29.02
C GLY A 194 0.11 7.07 28.90
N SER A 195 0.92 8.14 28.96
CA SER A 195 0.50 9.52 28.67
C SER A 195 0.40 9.79 27.16
N SER A 196 -0.26 10.90 26.77
CA SER A 196 -0.44 11.25 25.35
C SER A 196 0.91 11.54 24.65
N PRO A 197 1.25 10.81 23.57
CA PRO A 197 2.50 11.01 22.85
C PRO A 197 2.53 12.28 21.99
N LYS A 198 1.39 12.95 21.77
CA LYS A 198 1.33 14.15 20.93
C LYS A 198 2.05 15.35 21.56
N GLU A 199 1.95 15.51 22.88
CA GLU A 199 2.50 16.67 23.60
C GLU A 199 3.81 16.37 24.31
N ASN A 200 4.00 15.14 24.82
CA ASN A 200 5.13 14.77 25.67
C ASN A 200 5.88 13.52 25.17
N GLY A 201 5.60 13.08 23.94
CA GLY A 201 6.22 11.88 23.38
C GLY A 201 7.66 12.10 22.94
N GLY A 202 8.52 11.12 23.21
CA GLY A 202 9.86 11.07 22.63
C GLY A 202 9.82 10.67 21.15
N VAL A 203 10.78 11.15 20.37
CA VAL A 203 10.93 10.78 18.95
C VAL A 203 11.45 9.34 18.85
N TYR A 204 10.74 8.51 18.11
CA TYR A 204 11.11 7.12 17.86
C TYR A 204 12.21 7.05 16.78
N GLN A 205 13.36 6.51 17.16
CA GLN A 205 14.50 6.27 16.24
C GLN A 205 14.89 4.79 16.20
N GLU A 206 14.71 4.08 17.31
CA GLU A 206 15.12 2.69 17.50
C GLU A 206 14.03 1.94 18.27
N PRO A 207 13.98 0.59 18.20
CA PRO A 207 13.01 -0.20 18.95
C PRO A 207 12.96 0.15 20.43
N ILE A 208 11.74 0.33 20.95
CA ILE A 208 11.48 0.74 22.33
C ILE A 208 11.70 -0.48 23.22
N ILE A 209 12.73 -0.46 24.06
CA ILE A 209 12.87 -1.45 25.14
C ILE A 209 11.77 -1.18 26.16
N ILE A 210 10.94 -2.20 26.43
CA ILE A 210 9.80 -2.07 27.34
C ILE A 210 10.32 -1.91 28.78
N PRO A 211 10.03 -0.79 29.47
CA PRO A 211 10.39 -0.63 30.88
C PRO A 211 9.65 -1.65 31.76
N GLU A 212 10.28 -2.11 32.84
CA GLU A 212 9.71 -3.15 33.72
C GLU A 212 8.43 -2.70 34.45
N ASP A 213 8.30 -1.40 34.70
CA ASP A 213 7.18 -0.75 35.37
C ASP A 213 6.10 -0.22 34.41
N ALA A 214 6.36 -0.25 33.10
CA ALA A 214 5.43 0.22 32.10
C ALA A 214 4.21 -0.72 32.02
N LYS A 215 3.01 -0.13 31.96
CA LYS A 215 1.76 -0.87 31.72
C LYS A 215 1.25 -0.70 30.29
N TYR A 216 1.52 0.46 29.71
CA TYR A 216 1.08 0.85 28.38
C TYR A 216 2.20 1.59 27.67
N ILE A 217 2.33 1.32 26.38
CA ILE A 217 3.09 2.16 25.45
C ILE A 217 2.06 2.80 24.52
N GLN A 218 2.12 4.11 24.37
CA GLN A 218 1.29 4.83 23.39
C GLN A 218 2.19 5.44 22.32
N ALA A 219 1.74 5.40 21.07
CA ALA A 219 2.46 6.00 19.96
C ALA A 219 1.51 6.68 18.98
N VAL A 220 2.03 7.69 18.28
CA VAL A 220 1.34 8.43 17.22
C VAL A 220 2.33 8.76 16.12
N ALA A 221 1.90 8.73 14.87
CA ALA A 221 2.69 9.17 13.73
C ALA A 221 2.18 10.52 13.25
N VAL A 222 3.08 11.46 13.01
CA VAL A 222 2.78 12.84 12.64
C VAL A 222 3.57 13.21 11.39
N ASN A 223 2.90 13.81 10.42
CA ASN A 223 3.54 14.51 9.32
C ASN A 223 3.34 16.03 9.55
N GLU A 224 4.40 16.73 9.96
CA GLU A 224 4.33 18.16 10.28
C GLU A 224 4.16 19.04 9.03
N GLU A 225 4.62 18.59 7.87
CA GLU A 225 4.52 19.33 6.60
C GLU A 225 3.05 19.52 6.16
N HIS A 226 2.21 18.54 6.43
CA HIS A 226 0.81 18.54 6.02
C HIS A 226 -0.18 18.55 7.18
N ASP A 227 0.29 18.63 8.43
CA ASP A 227 -0.52 18.59 9.67
C ASP A 227 -1.43 17.34 9.76
N ILE A 228 -0.95 16.20 9.25
CA ILE A 228 -1.68 14.91 9.28
C ILE A 228 -1.14 14.05 10.43
N THR A 229 -2.05 13.49 11.22
CA THR A 229 -1.72 12.66 12.38
C THR A 229 -2.47 11.33 12.34
N SER A 230 -1.82 10.23 12.71
CA SER A 230 -2.46 8.92 12.83
C SER A 230 -3.39 8.83 14.04
N ASP A 231 -4.21 7.78 14.08
CA ASP A 231 -4.80 7.32 15.34
C ASP A 231 -3.72 6.96 16.37
N VAL A 232 -4.05 7.07 17.65
CA VAL A 232 -3.14 6.68 18.74
C VAL A 232 -3.09 5.16 18.82
N LEU A 233 -1.90 4.61 18.55
CA LEU A 233 -1.60 3.21 18.79
C LEU A 233 -1.36 2.99 20.28
N GLN A 234 -2.14 2.12 20.91
CA GLN A 234 -1.93 1.71 22.30
C GLN A 234 -1.52 0.24 22.38
N TYR A 235 -0.35 -0.02 22.94
CA TYR A 235 0.14 -1.34 23.28
C TYR A 235 0.03 -1.60 24.78
N LYS A 236 -0.60 -2.72 25.16
CA LYS A 236 -0.71 -3.15 26.55
C LYS A 236 0.37 -4.20 26.86
N ILE A 237 1.17 -3.94 27.87
CA ILE A 237 2.26 -4.83 28.26
C ILE A 237 1.69 -6.04 29.01
N SER A 238 2.07 -7.24 28.58
CA SER A 238 1.69 -8.51 29.20
C SER A 238 2.90 -9.16 29.88
N ASN A 239 2.97 -9.06 31.20
CA ASN A 239 4.00 -9.71 32.02
C ASN A 239 3.77 -11.23 32.11
N LYS A 240 4.02 -11.96 31.02
CA LYS A 240 4.10 -13.43 31.06
C LYS A 240 5.56 -13.82 31.30
N LYS A 241 5.88 -14.25 32.53
CA LYS A 241 7.18 -14.86 32.83
C LYS A 241 7.34 -16.13 32.02
N VAL A 242 8.49 -16.29 31.36
CA VAL A 242 8.80 -17.50 30.62
C VAL A 242 9.25 -18.57 31.60
N THR A 243 8.62 -19.74 31.53
CA THR A 243 8.99 -20.89 32.35
C THR A 243 9.23 -22.10 31.47
N VAL A 244 10.23 -22.90 31.81
CA VAL A 244 10.55 -24.16 31.13
C VAL A 244 10.28 -25.31 32.09
N ASP A 245 9.45 -26.25 31.65
CA ASP A 245 9.33 -27.56 32.30
C ASP A 245 10.64 -28.33 32.08
N LYS A 246 11.36 -28.61 33.17
CA LYS A 246 12.70 -29.20 33.12
C LYS A 246 12.72 -30.60 32.50
N ASP A 247 11.60 -31.33 32.57
CA ASP A 247 11.58 -32.75 32.22
C ASP A 247 10.94 -33.02 30.85
N LYS A 248 10.42 -31.99 30.18
CA LYS A 248 9.81 -32.10 28.85
C LYS A 248 10.77 -31.70 27.73
N PRO A 249 10.69 -32.33 26.54
CA PRO A 249 11.45 -31.90 25.38
C PRO A 249 11.17 -30.43 25.00
N VAL A 250 12.19 -29.76 24.50
CA VAL A 250 12.09 -28.38 24.00
C VAL A 250 12.46 -28.36 22.53
N LYS A 251 11.65 -27.71 21.70
CA LYS A 251 11.96 -27.47 20.28
C LYS A 251 12.16 -25.98 20.05
N LEU A 252 13.26 -25.59 19.41
CA LEU A 252 13.46 -24.22 18.96
C LEU A 252 12.63 -23.96 17.70
N THR A 253 11.98 -22.79 17.68
CA THR A 253 11.24 -22.30 16.51
C THR A 253 12.10 -21.39 15.63
N GLU A 254 13.15 -20.78 16.20
CA GLU A 254 14.09 -19.92 15.48
C GLU A 254 15.36 -20.68 15.08
N ALA A 255 15.93 -20.30 13.94
CA ALA A 255 17.19 -20.82 13.42
C ALA A 255 18.38 -20.31 14.24
N GLN A 256 19.38 -21.16 14.45
CA GLN A 256 20.70 -20.73 14.91
C GLN A 256 21.57 -20.38 13.72
N THR A 257 22.15 -19.18 13.73
CA THR A 257 22.93 -18.62 12.60
C THR A 257 24.32 -18.16 13.04
N PRO A 258 25.20 -19.08 13.50
CA PRO A 258 26.54 -18.72 13.93
C PRO A 258 27.33 -18.03 12.80
N LYS A 259 27.92 -16.88 13.13
CA LYS A 259 28.64 -16.04 12.18
C LYS A 259 30.15 -16.29 12.25
N GLY A 260 30.61 -17.18 11.39
CA GLY A 260 32.02 -17.46 11.18
C GLY A 260 32.46 -18.81 11.74
N THR A 261 33.70 -19.19 11.40
CA THR A 261 34.18 -20.56 11.59
C THR A 261 34.18 -20.97 13.06
N LYS A 262 34.73 -20.11 13.93
CA LYS A 262 34.80 -20.38 15.37
C LYS A 262 33.40 -20.58 15.98
N ALA A 263 32.51 -19.62 15.76
CA ALA A 263 31.14 -19.68 16.28
C ALA A 263 30.35 -20.90 15.74
N THR A 264 30.65 -21.34 14.51
CA THR A 264 29.99 -22.52 13.93
C THR A 264 30.39 -23.79 14.66
N TYR A 265 31.68 -23.99 14.93
CA TYR A 265 32.14 -25.16 15.69
C TYR A 265 31.74 -25.09 17.17
N GLU A 266 31.77 -23.91 17.80
CA GLU A 266 31.27 -23.74 19.18
C GLU A 266 29.77 -24.11 19.30
N GLU A 267 28.94 -23.71 18.32
CA GLU A 267 27.52 -24.10 18.31
C GLU A 267 27.35 -25.63 18.16
N LEU A 268 28.12 -26.28 17.29
CA LEU A 268 28.07 -27.74 17.14
C LEU A 268 28.50 -28.47 18.43
N GLU A 269 29.56 -28.00 19.08
CA GLU A 269 30.02 -28.51 20.38
C GLU A 269 28.90 -28.38 21.44
N PHE A 270 28.29 -27.21 21.57
CA PHE A 270 27.23 -26.97 22.54
C PHE A 270 25.97 -27.80 22.28
N LEU A 271 25.58 -27.97 21.01
CA LEU A 271 24.46 -28.85 20.64
C LEU A 271 24.78 -30.31 21.03
N ASN A 272 26.01 -30.76 20.83
CA ASN A 272 26.45 -32.10 21.21
C ASN A 272 26.38 -32.33 22.72
N GLU A 273 26.98 -31.43 23.50
CA GLU A 273 27.04 -31.53 24.96
C GLU A 273 25.67 -31.44 25.65
N THR A 274 24.69 -30.89 24.94
CA THR A 274 23.31 -30.73 25.42
C THR A 274 22.35 -31.74 24.78
N ASN A 275 22.87 -32.81 24.18
CA ASN A 275 22.07 -33.89 23.59
C ASN A 275 21.01 -33.39 22.61
N ALA A 276 21.29 -32.29 21.92
CA ALA A 276 20.39 -31.69 20.96
C ALA A 276 20.48 -32.42 19.62
N SER A 277 19.37 -32.43 18.88
CA SER A 277 19.32 -32.87 17.49
C SER A 277 18.74 -31.77 16.61
N PHE A 278 18.98 -31.81 15.31
CA PHE A 278 18.34 -30.90 14.35
C PHE A 278 17.89 -31.64 13.09
N LYS A 279 16.99 -31.02 12.31
CA LYS A 279 16.42 -31.63 11.10
C LYS A 279 16.83 -30.98 9.78
N GLN A 280 17.30 -29.73 9.86
CA GLN A 280 17.71 -28.98 8.70
C GLN A 280 18.93 -28.15 9.05
N ALA A 281 19.92 -28.12 8.16
CA ALA A 281 21.07 -27.23 8.30
C ALA A 281 21.65 -26.86 6.94
N GLN A 282 22.21 -25.66 6.84
CA GLN A 282 23.00 -25.22 5.71
C GLN A 282 24.36 -24.76 6.23
N PHE A 283 25.42 -25.43 5.80
CA PHE A 283 26.81 -25.05 6.06
C PHE A 283 27.39 -24.42 4.80
N ILE A 284 27.91 -23.21 4.92
CA ILE A 284 28.43 -22.44 3.79
C ILE A 284 29.89 -22.15 4.04
N ILE A 285 30.76 -22.67 3.16
CA ILE A 285 32.18 -22.37 3.14
C ILE A 285 32.44 -21.35 2.04
N THR A 286 32.90 -20.15 2.41
CA THR A 286 33.16 -19.05 1.47
C THR A 286 34.65 -18.74 1.44
N GLY A 287 35.21 -18.63 0.24
CA GLY A 287 36.60 -18.20 0.05
C GLY A 287 36.83 -16.76 0.53
N ARG A 288 38.02 -16.50 1.07
CA ARG A 288 38.44 -15.17 1.54
C ARG A 288 39.54 -14.57 0.68
N GLY A 289 39.58 -13.24 0.60
CA GLY A 289 40.63 -12.51 -0.09
C GLY A 289 40.63 -12.76 -1.59
N LYS A 290 41.68 -13.40 -2.12
CA LYS A 290 41.79 -13.73 -3.55
C LYS A 290 41.11 -15.06 -3.93
N ALA A 291 40.61 -15.82 -2.94
CA ALA A 291 39.91 -17.06 -3.20
C ALA A 291 38.43 -16.78 -3.46
N ASP A 292 37.99 -16.94 -4.70
CA ASP A 292 36.61 -16.72 -5.14
C ASP A 292 35.89 -18.06 -5.33
N PHE A 293 35.23 -18.54 -4.27
CA PHE A 293 34.42 -19.75 -4.31
C PHE A 293 33.40 -19.78 -3.17
N SER A 294 32.37 -20.60 -3.34
CA SER A 294 31.42 -20.95 -2.29
C SER A 294 31.05 -22.42 -2.41
N LEU A 295 31.10 -23.16 -1.29
CA LEU A 295 30.56 -24.51 -1.17
C LEU A 295 29.42 -24.48 -0.17
N THR A 296 28.29 -25.10 -0.52
CA THR A 296 27.14 -25.24 0.36
C THR A 296 26.83 -26.71 0.58
N PHE A 297 26.80 -27.12 1.84
CA PHE A 297 26.34 -28.43 2.27
C PHE A 297 25.00 -28.27 2.98
N MET A 298 23.96 -28.90 2.44
CA MET A 298 22.59 -28.75 2.91
C MET A 298 22.03 -30.09 3.40
N ILE A 299 21.40 -30.05 4.56
CA ILE A 299 20.66 -31.14 5.17
C ILE A 299 19.21 -30.69 5.25
N ASP A 300 18.29 -31.50 4.73
CA ASP A 300 16.85 -31.28 4.84
C ASP A 300 16.14 -32.58 5.21
N LYS A 301 15.23 -32.51 6.19
CA LYS A 301 14.39 -33.63 6.68
C LYS A 301 15.17 -34.86 7.17
N VAL A 302 16.43 -34.69 7.55
CA VAL A 302 17.26 -35.74 8.16
C VAL A 302 17.57 -35.34 9.59
N GLU A 303 17.26 -36.22 10.55
CA GLU A 303 17.61 -36.01 11.95
C GLU A 303 19.11 -36.24 12.14
N ILE A 304 19.81 -35.23 12.64
CA ILE A 304 21.22 -35.31 13.05
C ILE A 304 21.27 -35.15 14.56
N ASP A 305 21.78 -36.17 15.25
CA ASP A 305 21.96 -36.20 16.70
C ASP A 305 23.42 -36.48 17.12
N ASP A 306 24.32 -36.68 16.16
CA ASP A 306 25.77 -36.82 16.36
C ASP A 306 26.52 -35.68 15.66
N MET A 307 26.88 -34.65 16.45
CA MET A 307 27.59 -33.48 15.94
C MET A 307 29.06 -33.79 15.63
N ASN A 308 29.67 -34.77 16.31
CA ASN A 308 31.06 -35.16 16.06
C ASN A 308 31.18 -35.80 14.67
N MET A 309 30.23 -36.66 14.30
CA MET A 309 30.16 -37.23 12.95
C MET A 309 30.02 -36.12 11.90
N LEU A 310 29.15 -35.12 12.16
CA LEU A 310 28.96 -33.99 11.24
C LEU A 310 30.22 -33.15 11.07
N GLU A 311 30.93 -32.84 12.16
CA GLU A 311 32.20 -32.14 12.12
C GLU A 311 33.26 -32.89 11.31
N GLU A 312 33.33 -34.22 11.43
CA GLU A 312 34.22 -35.04 10.61
C GLU A 312 33.87 -34.93 9.12
N GLN A 313 32.58 -34.93 8.76
CA GLN A 313 32.16 -34.74 7.37
C GLN A 313 32.51 -33.34 6.84
N LEU A 314 32.30 -32.30 7.63
CA LEU A 314 32.70 -30.93 7.26
C LEU A 314 34.22 -30.82 7.06
N LYS A 315 35.00 -31.48 7.93
CA LYS A 315 36.45 -31.59 7.77
C LYS A 315 36.83 -32.31 6.47
N ASN A 316 36.19 -33.43 6.15
CA ASN A 316 36.44 -34.17 4.91
C ASN A 316 36.10 -33.34 3.66
N ILE A 317 35.01 -32.56 3.69
CA ILE A 317 34.65 -31.65 2.59
C ILE A 317 35.73 -30.57 2.44
N LYS A 318 36.16 -29.97 3.55
CA LYS A 318 37.22 -28.96 3.54
C LYS A 318 38.53 -29.52 2.99
N ASP A 319 38.98 -30.67 3.48
CA ASP A 319 40.26 -31.27 3.12
C ASP A 319 40.28 -31.70 1.63
N ASN A 320 39.16 -32.21 1.09
CA ASN A 320 39.08 -32.69 -0.29
C ASN A 320 38.82 -31.58 -1.33
N PHE A 321 38.01 -30.57 -1.02
CA PHE A 321 37.57 -29.58 -2.01
C PHE A 321 38.18 -28.18 -1.82
N VAL A 322 38.56 -27.82 -0.59
CA VAL A 322 39.05 -26.48 -0.25
C VAL A 322 40.57 -26.46 -0.09
N GLY A 323 41.13 -27.44 0.61
CA GLY A 323 42.54 -27.52 0.93
C GLY A 323 43.02 -26.35 1.80
N GLU A 324 44.18 -25.79 1.48
CA GLU A 324 44.80 -24.68 2.23
C GLU A 324 44.26 -23.28 1.86
N LYS A 325 43.29 -23.18 0.94
CA LYS A 325 42.75 -21.88 0.52
C LYS A 325 42.09 -21.16 1.70
N PRO A 326 42.32 -19.86 1.90
CA PRO A 326 41.70 -19.10 2.98
C PRO A 326 40.17 -19.08 2.81
N HIS A 327 39.46 -19.42 3.87
CA HIS A 327 37.99 -19.54 3.87
C HIS A 327 37.40 -19.20 5.23
N ASP A 328 36.08 -18.99 5.24
CA ASP A 328 35.23 -18.95 6.42
C ASP A 328 34.13 -20.00 6.30
N LEU A 329 33.68 -20.53 7.44
CA LEU A 329 32.52 -21.39 7.56
C LEU A 329 31.41 -20.65 8.31
N THR A 330 30.19 -20.70 7.80
CA THR A 330 28.98 -20.22 8.49
C THR A 330 27.92 -21.30 8.45
N ALA A 331 26.95 -21.23 9.36
CA ALA A 331 25.83 -22.16 9.36
C ALA A 331 24.48 -21.48 9.56
N ASN A 332 23.43 -22.14 9.10
CA ASN A 332 22.05 -21.91 9.47
C ASN A 332 21.45 -23.26 9.87
N ILE A 333 21.12 -23.44 11.15
CA ILE A 333 20.63 -24.70 11.72
C ILE A 333 19.21 -24.49 12.22
N THR A 334 18.28 -25.34 11.79
CA THR A 334 16.87 -25.22 12.16
C THR A 334 16.25 -26.56 12.57
N GLY A 335 15.09 -26.48 13.23
CA GLY A 335 14.43 -27.66 13.78
C GLY A 335 15.20 -28.29 14.93
N ILE A 336 15.96 -27.49 15.68
CA ILE A 336 16.72 -27.94 16.86
C ILE A 336 15.76 -28.42 17.94
N LYS A 337 16.05 -29.58 18.52
CA LYS A 337 15.28 -30.22 19.57
C LYS A 337 16.21 -30.69 20.69
N PHE A 338 15.88 -30.30 21.91
CA PHE A 338 16.48 -30.79 23.14
C PHE A 338 15.63 -31.92 23.73
N LYS A 339 16.29 -32.95 24.28
CA LYS A 339 15.60 -34.09 24.91
C LYS A 339 14.82 -33.67 26.17
N SER A 340 15.30 -32.65 26.88
CA SER A 340 14.68 -32.11 28.09
C SER A 340 14.81 -30.59 28.20
N GLY A 341 14.00 -29.98 29.07
CA GLY A 341 14.13 -28.58 29.43
C GLY A 341 15.44 -28.28 30.16
N ARG A 342 16.00 -29.25 30.90
CA ARG A 342 17.34 -29.12 31.51
C ARG A 342 18.42 -28.94 30.47
N ASP A 343 18.37 -29.74 29.39
CA ASP A 343 19.34 -29.66 28.29
C ASP A 343 19.27 -28.29 27.60
N PHE A 344 18.05 -27.82 27.31
CA PHE A 344 17.83 -26.48 26.76
C PHE A 344 18.37 -25.37 27.67
N LEU A 345 18.11 -25.43 28.99
CA LEU A 345 18.62 -24.45 29.94
C LEU A 345 20.15 -24.46 30.02
N ARG A 346 20.79 -25.65 29.94
CA ARG A 346 22.26 -25.75 29.88
C ARG A 346 22.83 -25.20 28.56
N TRP A 347 22.12 -25.39 27.45
CA TRP A 347 22.51 -24.81 26.16
C TRP A 347 22.43 -23.28 26.19
N LEU A 348 21.40 -22.71 26.82
CA LEU A 348 21.32 -21.26 27.07
C LEU A 348 22.50 -20.78 27.90
N GLU A 349 22.81 -21.45 29.00
CA GLU A 349 23.93 -21.10 29.89
C GLU A 349 25.28 -21.11 29.15
N LYS A 350 25.55 -22.15 28.36
CA LYS A 350 26.80 -22.28 27.58
C LYS A 350 26.97 -21.17 26.54
N ASN A 351 25.87 -20.72 25.96
CA ASN A 351 25.86 -19.63 24.99
C ASN A 351 25.74 -18.24 25.63
N GLU A 352 25.74 -18.15 26.96
CA GLU A 352 25.49 -16.90 27.71
C GLU A 352 24.14 -16.26 27.35
N PHE A 353 23.17 -17.08 26.94
CA PHE A 353 21.81 -16.67 26.64
C PHE A 353 20.93 -16.67 27.89
N ASN A 354 19.96 -15.74 27.91
CA ASN A 354 18.91 -15.72 28.92
C ASN A 354 17.65 -16.41 28.37
N LEU A 355 16.93 -17.15 29.22
CA LEU A 355 15.64 -17.74 28.88
C LEU A 355 14.63 -16.73 28.30
N GLU A 356 14.61 -15.50 28.80
CA GLU A 356 13.72 -14.45 28.28
C GLU A 356 14.04 -14.09 26.82
N MET A 357 15.30 -14.28 26.35
CA MET A 357 15.63 -14.14 24.92
C MET A 357 14.84 -15.12 24.04
N TYR A 358 14.43 -16.25 24.61
CA TYR A 358 13.78 -17.36 23.91
C TYR A 358 12.29 -17.50 24.20
N LYS A 359 11.68 -16.58 24.95
CA LYS A 359 10.24 -16.48 25.27
C LYS A 359 9.26 -17.01 24.22
N ASN A 360 9.45 -16.59 22.97
CA ASN A 360 8.60 -16.93 21.81
C ASN A 360 9.36 -17.75 20.75
N ARG A 361 10.54 -18.26 21.11
CA ARG A 361 11.50 -18.93 20.21
C ARG A 361 11.63 -20.43 20.51
N PHE A 362 10.79 -20.97 21.41
CA PHE A 362 10.70 -22.40 21.68
C PHE A 362 9.27 -22.86 21.96
N SER A 363 9.05 -24.16 21.87
CA SER A 363 7.82 -24.83 22.27
C SER A 363 8.12 -26.07 23.12
N GLN A 364 7.26 -26.38 24.09
CA GLN A 364 7.25 -27.63 24.83
C GLN A 364 5.99 -28.43 24.52
N HIS A 365 6.14 -29.75 24.36
CA HIS A 365 5.04 -30.69 24.14
C HIS A 365 4.91 -31.63 25.33
#